data_AF-A0A7Y1XF35-F1
#
_entry.id   AF-A0A7Y1XF35-F1
#
_cell.length_a   1.000
_cell.length_b   1.000
_cell.length_c   1.000
_cell.angle_alpha   90.00
_cell.angle_beta   90.00
_cell.angle_gamma   90.00
#
_symmetry.space_group_name_H-M   'P 1'
#
loop_
_entity.id
_entity.type
_entity.pdbx_description
1 polymer ?
#
loop_
_entity_poly.entity_id
_entity_poly.type
_entity_poly.pdbx_seq_one_letter_code
_entity_poly.pdbx_strand_id
1 'polypeptide(L)'
;MNSPVPGPRWYKPACFALLVNVLLLSGCESLAYYHQAVFGHLALLNNAEPIEQLLDRANAGESGTASDLQDKLLLVQALRAFARDELGLPVGRAYSRYVELERNYVVWNVFASEEFSITPKQWCFPVAGCVAYRGYFKRAHAEKKAASLANNGLDTYVAGAAAYSTLGWTADPVLSTFVERDEVALASLLFHELSHRLVYIKGDTEFNESLASSIESYALGRWLAMRTGSQD
;
A
#
# COMPACT_ATOMS: atom_id res chain seq x y z
N MET A 1 36.02 53.88 -40.43
CA MET A 1 35.41 53.39 -39.17
C MET A 1 34.41 52.32 -39.55
N ASN A 2 34.76 51.03 -39.38
CA ASN A 2 33.83 49.90 -39.51
C ASN A 2 34.14 48.94 -38.37
N SER A 3 33.25 48.86 -37.39
CA SER A 3 33.32 47.89 -36.30
C SER A 3 32.66 46.58 -36.75
N PRO A 4 33.25 45.41 -36.50
CA PRO A 4 32.65 44.14 -36.89
C PRO A 4 31.48 43.79 -35.98
N VAL A 5 30.37 43.33 -36.57
CA VAL A 5 29.20 42.80 -35.87
C VAL A 5 29.52 41.39 -35.36
N PRO A 6 29.30 41.05 -34.07
CA PRO A 6 29.57 39.71 -33.56
C PRO A 6 28.53 38.71 -34.09
N GLY A 7 29.02 37.59 -34.67
CA GLY A 7 28.19 36.49 -35.16
C GLY A 7 27.45 35.72 -34.06
N PRO A 8 26.42 34.94 -34.42
CA PRO A 8 25.50 34.31 -33.47
C PRO A 8 26.24 33.29 -32.59
N ARG A 9 26.22 33.49 -31.28
CA ARG A 9 26.87 32.62 -30.29
C ARG A 9 26.22 31.22 -30.28
N TRP A 10 27.05 30.18 -30.32
CA TRP A 10 26.72 28.77 -30.51
C TRP A 10 26.13 28.09 -29.25
N TYR A 11 25.16 28.71 -28.56
CA TYR A 11 24.62 28.19 -27.28
C TYR A 11 23.59 27.05 -27.42
N LYS A 12 23.16 26.71 -28.63
CA LYS A 12 22.05 25.77 -28.88
C LYS A 12 22.35 24.28 -28.62
N PRO A 13 23.51 23.69 -28.97
CA PRO A 13 23.74 22.26 -28.77
C PRO A 13 23.98 21.89 -27.30
N ALA A 14 24.60 22.79 -26.52
CA ALA A 14 24.83 22.58 -25.09
C ALA A 14 23.51 22.59 -24.29
N CYS A 15 22.60 23.52 -24.62
CA CYS A 15 21.26 23.54 -24.00
C CYS A 15 20.44 22.30 -24.38
N PHE A 16 20.51 21.84 -25.64
CA PHE A 16 19.78 20.65 -26.08
C PHE A 16 20.32 19.36 -25.42
N ALA A 17 21.64 19.21 -25.33
CA ALA A 17 22.28 18.07 -24.65
C ALA A 17 22.00 18.05 -23.13
N LEU A 18 21.92 19.23 -22.50
CA LEU A 18 21.53 19.38 -21.10
C LEU A 18 20.06 19.00 -20.90
N LEU A 19 19.17 19.44 -21.79
CA LEU A 19 17.73 19.14 -21.72
C LEU A 19 17.46 17.63 -21.91
N VAL A 20 18.15 16.99 -22.86
CA VAL A 20 18.09 15.53 -23.06
C VAL A 20 18.62 14.78 -21.84
N ASN A 21 19.73 15.22 -21.22
CA ASN A 21 20.25 14.60 -20.00
C ASN A 21 19.25 14.72 -18.82
N VAL A 22 18.64 15.89 -18.63
CA VAL A 22 17.65 16.10 -17.56
C VAL A 22 16.41 15.21 -17.76
N LEU A 23 15.96 15.03 -19.01
CA LEU A 23 14.84 14.14 -19.36
C LEU A 23 15.20 12.65 -19.16
N LEU A 24 16.41 12.23 -19.51
CA LEU A 24 16.87 10.85 -19.31
C LEU A 24 17.03 10.50 -17.82
N LEU A 25 17.53 11.43 -17.00
CA LEU A 25 17.70 11.22 -15.55
C LEU A 25 16.36 11.16 -14.80
N SER A 26 15.39 11.98 -15.18
CA SER A 26 14.04 11.97 -14.57
C SER A 26 13.21 10.75 -15.00
N GLY A 27 13.40 10.24 -16.22
CA GLY A 27 12.79 8.99 -16.68
C GLY A 27 13.29 7.75 -15.93
N CYS A 28 14.59 7.70 -15.59
CA CYS A 28 15.18 6.56 -14.87
C CYS A 28 14.63 6.38 -13.45
N GLU A 29 14.38 7.46 -12.70
CA GLU A 29 13.81 7.35 -11.35
C GLU A 29 12.38 6.82 -11.39
N SER A 30 11.57 7.35 -12.31
CA SER A 30 10.19 6.94 -12.50
C SER A 30 10.11 5.47 -12.92
N LEU A 31 10.94 5.05 -13.88
CA LEU A 31 11.02 3.66 -14.33
C LEU A 31 11.43 2.72 -13.20
N ALA A 32 12.48 3.05 -12.45
CA ALA A 32 12.93 2.25 -11.32
C ALA A 32 11.85 2.11 -10.24
N TYR A 33 11.09 3.17 -9.99
CA TYR A 33 9.98 3.14 -9.04
C TYR A 33 8.82 2.26 -9.50
N TYR A 34 8.37 2.39 -10.75
CA TYR A 34 7.28 1.55 -11.25
C TYR A 34 7.72 0.10 -11.37
N HIS A 35 8.97 -0.16 -11.77
CA HIS A 35 9.55 -1.49 -11.77
C HIS A 35 9.47 -2.11 -10.36
N GLN A 36 9.97 -1.43 -9.31
CA GLN A 36 9.90 -2.02 -7.96
C GLN A 36 8.46 -2.22 -7.47
N ALA A 37 7.52 -1.34 -7.83
CA ALA A 37 6.12 -1.46 -7.42
C ALA A 37 5.45 -2.68 -8.08
N VAL A 38 5.63 -2.85 -9.40
CA VAL A 38 5.07 -3.98 -10.15
C VAL A 38 5.68 -5.29 -9.69
N PHE A 39 7.01 -5.39 -9.62
CA PHE A 39 7.67 -6.63 -9.22
C PHE A 39 7.38 -6.99 -7.75
N GLY A 40 7.31 -6.00 -6.85
CA GLY A 40 6.92 -6.25 -5.46
C GLY A 40 5.50 -6.79 -5.35
N HIS A 41 4.56 -6.21 -6.09
CA HIS A 41 3.18 -6.68 -6.11
C HIS A 41 3.05 -8.08 -6.73
N LEU A 42 3.71 -8.34 -7.86
CA LEU A 42 3.72 -9.67 -8.49
C LEU A 42 4.34 -10.73 -7.58
N ALA A 43 5.40 -10.38 -6.84
CA ALA A 43 5.99 -11.28 -5.86
C ALA A 43 5.00 -11.65 -4.75
N LEU A 44 4.19 -10.71 -4.25
CA LEU A 44 3.11 -11.03 -3.30
C LEU A 44 2.11 -12.01 -3.91
N LEU A 45 1.61 -11.73 -5.12
CA LEU A 45 0.61 -12.58 -5.76
C LEU A 45 1.14 -13.98 -6.06
N ASN A 46 2.40 -14.09 -6.47
CA ASN A 46 3.02 -15.38 -6.81
C ASN A 46 3.30 -16.26 -5.58
N ASN A 47 3.58 -15.65 -4.43
CA ASN A 47 3.80 -16.37 -3.18
C ASN A 47 2.51 -16.56 -2.36
N ALA A 48 1.37 -16.10 -2.88
CA ALA A 48 0.10 -16.24 -2.18
C ALA A 48 -0.45 -17.65 -2.31
N GLU A 49 -0.88 -18.25 -1.20
CA GLU A 49 -1.51 -19.56 -1.13
C GLU A 49 -3.01 -19.43 -0.76
N PRO A 50 -3.93 -20.23 -1.33
CA PRO A 50 -5.33 -20.21 -0.91
C PRO A 50 -5.48 -20.55 0.57
N ILE A 51 -6.28 -19.76 1.29
CA ILE A 51 -6.51 -19.98 2.73
C ILE A 51 -7.16 -21.34 2.97
N GLU A 52 -8.09 -21.73 2.10
CA GLU A 52 -8.78 -23.02 2.18
C GLU A 52 -7.78 -24.20 2.13
N GLN A 53 -6.79 -24.13 1.25
CA GLN A 53 -5.75 -25.18 1.13
C GLN A 53 -4.82 -25.22 2.35
N LEU A 54 -4.54 -24.08 2.98
CA LEU A 54 -3.76 -24.02 4.21
C LEU A 54 -4.50 -24.66 5.38
N LEU A 55 -5.81 -24.39 5.49
CA LEU A 55 -6.68 -24.97 6.50
C LEU A 55 -6.87 -26.48 6.29
N ASP A 56 -7.04 -26.94 5.05
CA ASP A 56 -7.17 -28.37 4.74
C ASP A 56 -5.91 -29.15 5.16
N ARG A 57 -4.71 -28.61 4.87
CA ARG A 57 -3.43 -29.21 5.32
C ARG A 57 -3.30 -29.23 6.84
N ALA A 58 -3.68 -28.15 7.52
CA ALA A 58 -3.66 -28.08 8.97
C ALA A 58 -4.58 -29.15 9.60
N ASN A 59 -5.79 -29.30 9.06
CA ASN A 59 -6.76 -30.29 9.51
C ASN A 59 -6.30 -31.74 9.24
N ALA A 60 -5.53 -31.96 8.16
CA ALA A 60 -4.93 -33.25 7.84
C ALA A 60 -3.72 -33.61 8.74
N GLY A 61 -3.31 -32.72 9.64
CA GLY A 61 -2.17 -32.92 10.53
C GLY A 61 -0.81 -32.76 9.85
N GLU A 62 -0.76 -32.06 8.70
CA GLU A 62 0.52 -31.77 8.03
C GLU A 62 1.35 -30.76 8.85
N SER A 63 2.61 -31.10 9.11
CA SER A 63 3.56 -30.23 9.79
C SER A 63 3.87 -28.99 8.93
N GLY A 64 3.48 -27.80 9.38
CA GLY A 64 3.80 -26.55 8.68
C GLY A 64 2.89 -25.37 9.02
N THR A 65 1.65 -25.63 9.45
CA THR A 65 0.71 -24.59 9.88
C THR A 65 0.64 -24.58 11.41
N ALA A 66 1.12 -23.52 12.05
CA ALA A 66 0.98 -23.36 13.50
C ALA A 66 -0.51 -23.22 13.88
N SER A 67 -0.92 -23.77 15.03
CA SER A 67 -2.31 -23.68 15.52
C SER A 67 -2.82 -22.24 15.56
N ASP A 68 -1.97 -21.29 15.95
CA ASP A 68 -2.33 -19.86 15.98
C ASP A 68 -2.63 -19.32 14.57
N LEU A 69 -1.83 -19.68 13.56
CA LEU A 69 -2.08 -19.28 12.18
C LEU A 69 -3.41 -19.86 11.67
N GLN A 70 -3.71 -21.12 12.00
CA GLN A 70 -4.99 -21.73 11.65
C GLN A 70 -6.17 -20.93 12.21
N ASP A 71 -6.14 -20.56 13.49
CA ASP A 71 -7.19 -19.78 14.14
C ASP A 71 -7.35 -18.39 13.49
N LYS A 72 -6.24 -17.73 13.15
CA LYS A 72 -6.26 -16.44 12.44
C LYS A 72 -6.86 -16.56 11.05
N LEU A 73 -6.53 -17.61 10.30
CA LEU A 73 -7.06 -17.85 8.96
C LEU A 73 -8.57 -18.16 8.99
N LEU A 74 -9.04 -18.90 9.99
CA LEU A 74 -10.47 -19.12 10.23
C LEU A 74 -11.18 -17.79 10.56
N LEU A 75 -10.57 -16.96 11.42
CA LEU A 75 -11.08 -15.63 11.73
C LEU A 75 -11.18 -14.76 10.47
N VAL A 76 -10.16 -14.75 9.60
CA VAL A 76 -10.20 -14.04 8.31
C VAL A 76 -11.39 -14.52 7.46
N GLN A 77 -11.63 -15.83 7.35
CA GLN A 77 -12.78 -16.34 6.61
C GLN A 77 -14.12 -15.86 7.19
N ALA A 78 -14.25 -15.87 8.52
CA ALA A 78 -15.44 -15.40 9.21
C ALA A 78 -15.67 -13.89 9.01
N LEU A 79 -14.63 -13.07 9.13
CA LEU A 79 -14.69 -11.63 8.89
C LEU A 79 -15.05 -11.31 7.43
N ARG A 80 -14.52 -12.06 6.47
CA ARG A 80 -14.88 -11.93 5.05
C ARG A 80 -16.34 -12.28 4.80
N ALA A 81 -16.86 -13.33 5.43
CA ALA A 81 -18.27 -13.70 5.35
C ALA A 81 -19.15 -12.60 5.94
N PHE A 82 -18.82 -12.13 7.15
CA PHE A 82 -19.52 -11.02 7.80
C PHE A 82 -19.54 -9.75 6.95
N ALA A 83 -18.39 -9.35 6.40
CA ALA A 83 -18.29 -8.19 5.52
C ALA A 83 -19.18 -8.31 4.28
N ARG A 84 -19.32 -9.51 3.71
CA ARG A 84 -20.19 -9.76 2.57
C ARG A 84 -21.67 -9.79 2.97
N ASP A 85 -22.02 -10.58 3.96
CA ASP A 85 -23.41 -10.97 4.25
C ASP A 85 -24.12 -9.94 5.13
N GLU A 86 -23.42 -9.35 6.10
CA GLU A 86 -24.01 -8.40 7.07
C GLU A 86 -23.78 -6.94 6.69
N LEU A 87 -22.66 -6.64 6.02
CA LEU A 87 -22.28 -5.27 5.67
C LEU A 87 -22.47 -4.95 4.17
N GLY A 88 -22.65 -5.95 3.31
CA GLY A 88 -22.78 -5.76 1.87
C GLY A 88 -21.52 -5.22 1.19
N LEU A 89 -20.34 -5.39 1.79
CA LEU A 89 -19.08 -4.93 1.21
C LEU A 89 -18.67 -5.78 -0.01
N PRO A 90 -17.99 -5.20 -1.01
CA PRO A 90 -17.56 -5.91 -2.21
C PRO A 90 -16.30 -6.77 -1.96
N VAL A 91 -16.45 -7.84 -1.19
CA VAL A 91 -15.36 -8.75 -0.79
C VAL A 91 -14.77 -9.49 -1.98
N GLY A 92 -15.60 -10.21 -2.75
CA GLY A 92 -15.14 -11.07 -3.85
C GLY A 92 -14.01 -12.03 -3.43
N ARG A 93 -12.90 -12.01 -4.17
CA ARG A 93 -11.68 -12.80 -3.85
C ARG A 93 -10.67 -12.05 -2.98
N ALA A 94 -10.95 -10.81 -2.57
CA ALA A 94 -10.04 -10.07 -1.70
C ALA A 94 -9.84 -10.85 -0.40
N TYR A 95 -8.59 -10.91 0.06
CA TYR A 95 -8.17 -11.53 1.30
C TYR A 95 -8.51 -13.02 1.40
N SER A 96 -8.70 -13.72 0.26
CA SER A 96 -8.94 -15.18 0.21
C SER A 96 -7.67 -16.03 0.14
N ARG A 97 -6.51 -15.38 0.08
CA ARG A 97 -5.20 -16.00 -0.02
C ARG A 97 -4.31 -15.44 1.07
N TYR A 98 -3.30 -16.19 1.46
CA TYR A 98 -2.33 -15.83 2.48
C TYR A 98 -0.92 -15.76 1.91
N VAL A 99 -0.11 -14.82 2.37
CA VAL A 99 1.33 -14.72 2.07
C VAL A 99 2.09 -14.58 3.38
N GLU A 100 2.99 -15.53 3.63
CA GLU A 100 3.99 -15.39 4.68
C GLU A 100 5.06 -14.37 4.26
N LEU A 101 5.36 -13.41 5.11
CA LEU A 101 6.42 -12.43 4.89
C LEU A 101 7.50 -12.58 5.96
N GLU A 102 8.76 -12.71 5.53
CA GLU A 102 9.94 -12.68 6.42
C GLU A 102 10.30 -11.24 6.84
N ARG A 103 9.30 -10.40 7.14
CA ARG A 103 9.45 -8.97 7.45
C ARG A 103 8.18 -8.38 8.08
N ASN A 104 8.38 -7.42 8.98
CA ASN A 104 7.29 -6.79 9.75
C ASN A 104 6.41 -5.82 8.94
N TYR A 105 6.85 -5.41 7.74
CA TYR A 105 6.13 -4.46 6.90
C TYR A 105 6.21 -4.85 5.43
N VAL A 106 5.08 -4.78 4.74
CA VAL A 106 4.98 -5.12 3.31
C VAL A 106 5.52 -4.02 2.42
N VAL A 107 5.27 -2.76 2.79
CA VAL A 107 5.79 -1.57 2.14
C VAL A 107 6.24 -0.53 3.16
N TRP A 108 7.09 0.38 2.70
CA TRP A 108 7.62 1.51 3.45
C TRP A 108 7.18 2.79 2.76
N ASN A 109 6.34 3.56 3.42
CA ASN A 109 5.77 4.80 2.93
C ASN A 109 6.69 5.97 3.28
N VAL A 110 7.05 6.75 2.26
CA VAL A 110 7.77 8.01 2.42
C VAL A 110 6.77 9.15 2.41
N PHE A 111 6.79 9.94 3.48
CA PHE A 111 6.08 11.20 3.64
C PHE A 111 7.10 12.34 3.58
N ALA A 112 6.67 13.49 3.09
CA ALA A 112 7.51 14.69 3.04
C ALA A 112 6.65 15.95 3.08
N SER A 113 7.13 17.02 3.69
CA SER A 113 6.51 18.34 3.69
C SER A 113 7.58 19.43 3.68
N GLU A 114 7.18 20.67 3.43
CA GLU A 114 8.07 21.81 3.65
C GLU A 114 8.37 21.98 5.15
N GLU A 115 9.50 22.60 5.48
CA GLU A 115 9.87 22.91 6.85
C GLU A 115 8.75 23.72 7.53
N PHE A 116 8.34 23.29 8.73
CA PHE A 116 7.22 23.87 9.50
C PHE A 116 5.84 23.79 8.82
N SER A 117 5.67 22.89 7.85
CA SER A 117 4.38 22.62 7.22
C SER A 117 3.89 21.22 7.53
N ILE A 118 2.59 21.11 7.81
CA ILE A 118 1.87 19.82 7.88
C ILE A 118 1.25 19.44 6.53
N THR A 119 1.45 20.25 5.49
CA THR A 119 0.91 19.95 4.15
C THR A 119 1.82 18.93 3.46
N PRO A 120 1.34 17.71 3.19
CA PRO A 120 2.17 16.69 2.59
C PRO A 120 2.42 16.97 1.12
N LYS A 121 3.66 16.74 0.68
CA LYS A 121 4.01 16.56 -0.71
C LYS A 121 3.09 15.50 -1.32
N GLN A 122 2.56 15.79 -2.51
CA GLN A 122 1.71 14.87 -3.25
C GLN A 122 2.53 14.04 -4.23
N TRP A 123 2.15 12.76 -4.37
CA TRP A 123 2.64 11.85 -5.39
C TRP A 123 1.50 11.35 -6.24
N CYS A 124 1.56 11.60 -7.55
CA CYS A 124 0.47 11.27 -8.46
C CYS A 124 0.75 10.00 -9.25
N PHE A 125 -0.21 9.08 -9.22
CA PHE A 125 -0.17 7.79 -9.89
C PHE A 125 -1.37 7.66 -10.85
N PRO A 126 -1.23 6.93 -11.98
CA PRO A 126 -2.32 6.79 -12.96
C PRO A 126 -3.62 6.21 -12.39
N VAL A 127 -3.48 5.30 -11.42
CA VAL A 127 -4.60 4.56 -10.83
C VAL A 127 -5.14 5.28 -9.58
N ALA A 128 -4.30 5.50 -8.57
CA ALA A 128 -4.70 6.08 -7.28
C ALA A 128 -4.94 7.61 -7.33
N GLY A 129 -4.51 8.31 -8.39
CA GLY A 129 -4.44 9.76 -8.37
C GLY A 129 -3.30 10.26 -7.48
N CYS A 130 -3.43 11.46 -6.95
CA CYS A 130 -2.44 12.05 -6.06
C CYS A 130 -2.68 11.63 -4.61
N VAL A 131 -1.65 11.13 -3.95
CA VAL A 131 -1.71 10.69 -2.55
C VAL A 131 -0.59 11.33 -1.74
N ALA A 132 -0.80 11.39 -0.41
CA ALA A 132 0.10 12.02 0.55
C ALA A 132 1.34 11.20 0.93
N TYR A 133 1.60 10.07 0.26
CA TYR A 133 2.78 9.24 0.49
C TYR A 133 3.24 8.48 -0.76
N ARG A 134 4.48 7.99 -0.73
CA ARG A 134 5.01 7.08 -1.77
C ARG A 134 5.54 5.79 -1.16
N GLY A 135 4.95 4.66 -1.54
CA GLY A 135 5.27 3.34 -0.99
C GLY A 135 6.40 2.61 -1.73
N TYR A 136 7.28 1.95 -0.97
CA TYR A 136 8.38 1.13 -1.49
C TYR A 136 8.39 -0.25 -0.85
N PHE A 137 8.57 -1.31 -1.64
CA PHE A 137 8.68 -2.67 -1.11
C PHE A 137 9.98 -2.91 -0.35
N LYS A 138 11.04 -2.12 -0.58
CA LYS A 138 12.32 -2.22 0.12
C LYS A 138 12.57 -0.97 0.96
N ARG A 139 12.81 -1.14 2.26
CA ARG A 139 13.11 -0.04 3.21
C ARG A 139 14.24 0.86 2.72
N ALA A 140 15.34 0.26 2.27
CA ALA A 140 16.49 1.01 1.77
C ALA A 140 16.15 1.95 0.59
N HIS A 141 15.16 1.59 -0.26
CA HIS A 141 14.70 2.47 -1.33
C HIS A 141 13.88 3.65 -0.80
N ALA A 142 13.02 3.41 0.21
CA ALA A 142 12.30 4.47 0.90
C ALA A 142 13.25 5.45 1.61
N GLU A 143 14.23 4.92 2.36
CA GLU A 143 15.23 5.73 3.07
C GLU A 143 16.09 6.53 2.09
N LYS A 144 16.52 5.94 0.98
CA LYS A 144 17.23 6.67 -0.09
C LYS A 144 16.37 7.80 -0.66
N LYS A 145 15.06 7.57 -0.87
CA LYS A 145 14.16 8.63 -1.35
C LYS A 145 13.97 9.74 -0.31
N ALA A 146 13.77 9.38 0.94
CA ALA A 146 13.63 10.32 2.05
C ALA A 146 14.89 11.18 2.19
N ALA A 147 16.08 10.58 2.22
CA ALA A 147 17.35 11.31 2.25
C ALA A 147 17.51 12.26 1.05
N SER A 148 17.12 11.83 -0.16
CA SER A 148 17.14 12.70 -1.34
C SER A 148 16.19 13.89 -1.22
N LEU A 149 15.03 13.73 -0.58
CA LEU A 149 14.07 14.82 -0.36
C LEU A 149 14.53 15.76 0.76
N ALA A 150 15.10 15.21 1.83
CA ALA A 150 15.69 15.97 2.92
C ALA A 150 16.86 16.85 2.45
N ASN A 151 17.72 16.33 1.56
CA ASN A 151 18.79 17.11 0.93
C ASN A 151 18.27 18.27 0.06
N ASN A 152 16.99 18.27 -0.30
CA ASN A 152 16.33 19.37 -1.01
C ASN A 152 15.53 20.30 -0.07
N GLY A 153 15.72 20.20 1.25
CA GLY A 153 15.11 21.07 2.24
C GLY A 153 13.70 20.67 2.69
N LEU A 154 13.28 19.42 2.47
CA LEU A 154 11.99 18.93 2.95
C LEU A 154 12.15 18.16 4.27
N ASP A 155 11.18 18.30 5.17
CA ASP A 155 11.02 17.38 6.29
C ASP A 155 10.51 16.04 5.77
N THR A 156 11.08 14.93 6.23
CA THR A 156 10.73 13.58 5.72
C THR A 156 10.51 12.59 6.83
N TYR A 157 9.59 11.65 6.59
CA TYR A 157 9.29 10.56 7.50
C TYR A 157 9.10 9.26 6.72
N VAL A 158 9.65 8.17 7.23
CA VAL A 158 9.52 6.84 6.65
C VAL A 158 8.79 5.93 7.63
N ALA A 159 7.61 5.45 7.24
CA ALA A 159 6.79 4.56 8.04
C ALA A 159 6.59 3.20 7.37
N GLY A 160 6.66 2.12 8.14
CA GLY A 160 6.25 0.81 7.66
C GLY A 160 4.73 0.70 7.62
N ALA A 161 4.18 0.19 6.52
CA ALA A 161 2.78 -0.23 6.45
C ALA A 161 2.70 -1.74 6.60
N ALA A 162 1.91 -2.21 7.56
CA ALA A 162 1.64 -3.63 7.77
C ALA A 162 0.49 -4.14 6.89
N ALA A 163 -0.24 -3.22 6.26
CA ALA A 163 -1.32 -3.52 5.34
C ALA A 163 -0.99 -3.10 3.92
N TYR A 164 -1.59 -3.79 2.96
CA TYR A 164 -1.47 -3.48 1.53
C TYR A 164 -2.79 -3.74 0.84
N SER A 165 -3.23 -2.76 0.06
CA SER A 165 -4.43 -2.85 -0.75
C SER A 165 -4.19 -2.17 -2.09
N THR A 166 -4.72 -2.78 -3.13
CA THR A 166 -4.77 -2.22 -4.48
C THR A 166 -6.13 -1.60 -4.77
N LEU A 167 -6.89 -1.21 -3.74
CA LEU A 167 -8.15 -0.45 -3.87
C LEU A 167 -9.19 -1.16 -4.75
N GLY A 168 -9.22 -2.49 -4.73
CA GLY A 168 -10.15 -3.25 -5.56
C GLY A 168 -9.59 -3.81 -6.87
N TRP A 169 -8.45 -3.31 -7.34
CA TRP A 169 -7.90 -3.68 -8.65
C TRP A 169 -7.42 -5.13 -8.72
N THR A 170 -6.97 -5.68 -7.61
CA THR A 170 -6.59 -7.09 -7.51
C THR A 170 -7.29 -7.79 -6.35
N ALA A 171 -7.05 -9.09 -6.24
CA ALA A 171 -7.45 -9.89 -5.10
C ALA A 171 -6.29 -9.91 -4.09
N ASP A 172 -6.11 -8.81 -3.37
CA ASP A 172 -5.01 -8.65 -2.42
C ASP A 172 -5.04 -9.77 -1.36
N PRO A 173 -3.91 -10.44 -1.07
CA PRO A 173 -3.86 -11.49 -0.07
C PRO A 173 -3.82 -10.90 1.35
N VAL A 174 -4.21 -11.71 2.33
CA VAL A 174 -3.82 -11.51 3.73
C VAL A 174 -2.32 -11.76 3.86
N LEU A 175 -1.63 -10.93 4.62
CA LEU A 175 -0.18 -11.05 4.84
C LEU A 175 0.07 -11.53 6.27
N SER A 176 1.23 -12.13 6.55
CA SER A 176 1.64 -12.47 7.93
C SER A 176 1.51 -11.27 8.88
N THR A 177 1.83 -10.07 8.40
CA THR A 177 1.68 -8.79 9.12
C THR A 177 0.25 -8.39 9.50
N PHE A 178 -0.77 -9.04 8.93
CA PHE A 178 -2.17 -8.91 9.35
C PHE A 178 -2.44 -9.84 10.53
N VAL A 179 -2.06 -11.12 10.41
CA VAL A 179 -2.46 -12.18 11.33
C VAL A 179 -1.66 -12.17 12.64
N GLU A 180 -0.49 -11.53 12.67
CA GLU A 180 0.26 -11.22 13.90
C GLU A 180 -0.51 -10.28 14.86
N ARG A 181 -1.57 -9.61 14.38
CA ARG A 181 -2.40 -8.72 15.19
C ARG A 181 -3.38 -9.51 16.05
N ASP A 182 -3.83 -8.92 17.16
CA ASP A 182 -4.98 -9.45 17.89
C ASP A 182 -6.25 -9.45 17.02
N GLU A 183 -7.28 -10.16 17.47
CA GLU A 183 -8.53 -10.30 16.71
C GLU A 183 -9.18 -8.95 16.37
N VAL A 184 -9.20 -8.02 17.32
CA VAL A 184 -9.88 -6.71 17.16
C VAL A 184 -9.15 -5.90 16.10
N ALA A 185 -7.81 -5.83 16.19
CA ALA A 185 -6.98 -5.13 15.24
C ALA A 185 -6.98 -5.78 13.85
N LEU A 186 -7.06 -7.11 13.76
CA LEU A 186 -7.22 -7.82 12.48
C LEU A 186 -8.58 -7.52 11.83
N ALA A 187 -9.67 -7.56 12.62
CA ALA A 187 -11.01 -7.26 12.16
C ALA A 187 -11.12 -5.81 11.65
N SER A 188 -10.65 -4.87 12.47
CA SER A 188 -10.53 -3.45 12.13
C SER A 188 -9.85 -3.27 10.77
N LEU A 189 -8.61 -3.78 10.67
CA LEU A 189 -7.81 -3.61 9.46
C LEU A 189 -8.48 -4.22 8.23
N LEU A 190 -9.03 -5.44 8.34
CA LEU A 190 -9.69 -6.08 7.20
C LEU A 190 -10.90 -5.26 6.72
N PHE A 191 -11.71 -4.71 7.63
CA PHE A 191 -12.86 -3.89 7.27
C PHE A 191 -12.44 -2.55 6.65
N HIS A 192 -11.39 -1.90 7.17
CA HIS A 192 -10.81 -0.70 6.56
C HIS A 192 -10.40 -0.97 5.12
N GLU A 193 -9.64 -2.04 4.87
CA GLU A 193 -9.14 -2.32 3.53
C GLU A 193 -10.25 -2.77 2.56
N LEU A 194 -11.27 -3.49 3.05
CA LEU A 194 -12.45 -3.85 2.25
C LEU A 194 -13.31 -2.62 1.91
N SER A 195 -13.34 -1.60 2.75
CA SER A 195 -14.10 -0.38 2.51
C SER A 195 -13.56 0.44 1.32
N HIS A 196 -12.23 0.44 1.11
CA HIS A 196 -11.59 1.06 -0.06
C HIS A 196 -12.06 0.45 -1.39
N ARG A 197 -12.59 -0.78 -1.36
CA ARG A 197 -13.17 -1.44 -2.54
C ARG A 197 -14.61 -0.99 -2.83
N LEU A 198 -15.30 -0.43 -1.84
CA LEU A 198 -16.66 0.08 -1.98
C LEU A 198 -16.67 1.46 -2.64
N VAL A 199 -15.90 2.40 -2.09
CA VAL A 199 -15.76 3.76 -2.64
C VAL A 199 -14.30 4.20 -2.54
N TYR A 200 -13.78 4.73 -3.65
CA TYR A 200 -12.49 5.41 -3.69
C TYR A 200 -12.53 6.58 -4.68
N ILE A 201 -12.22 7.78 -4.22
CA ILE A 201 -12.15 9.01 -5.02
C ILE A 201 -10.67 9.33 -5.32
N LYS A 202 -10.30 9.30 -6.60
CA LYS A 202 -8.93 9.60 -7.03
C LYS A 202 -8.52 10.99 -6.59
N GLY A 203 -7.35 11.10 -5.94
CA GLY A 203 -6.78 12.38 -5.54
C GLY A 203 -7.31 12.95 -4.20
N ASP A 204 -8.22 12.25 -3.51
CA ASP A 204 -8.80 12.71 -2.25
C ASP A 204 -8.45 11.75 -1.10
N THR A 205 -7.18 11.78 -0.65
CA THR A 205 -6.70 10.92 0.44
C THR A 205 -7.50 11.13 1.73
N GLU A 206 -7.85 12.38 2.06
CA GLU A 206 -8.58 12.70 3.28
C GLU A 206 -9.97 12.06 3.29
N PHE A 207 -10.74 12.20 2.20
CA PHE A 207 -12.02 11.55 2.06
C PHE A 207 -11.91 10.02 2.14
N ASN A 208 -10.99 9.43 1.37
CA ASN A 208 -10.87 7.97 1.27
C ASN A 208 -10.53 7.34 2.62
N GLU A 209 -9.54 7.87 3.34
CA GLU A 209 -9.17 7.32 4.65
C GLU A 209 -10.24 7.60 5.71
N SER A 210 -10.88 8.77 5.69
CA SER A 210 -11.95 9.10 6.65
C SER A 210 -13.18 8.21 6.48
N LEU A 211 -13.58 7.94 5.23
CA LEU A 211 -14.68 7.03 4.92
C LEU A 211 -14.32 5.60 5.36
N ALA A 212 -13.09 5.17 5.06
CA ALA A 212 -12.63 3.83 5.42
C ALA A 212 -12.62 3.61 6.93
N SER A 213 -12.07 4.55 7.70
CA SER A 213 -12.08 4.50 9.17
C SER A 213 -13.49 4.57 9.76
N SER A 214 -14.41 5.29 9.12
CA SER A 214 -15.81 5.35 9.54
C SER A 214 -16.52 4.00 9.37
N ILE A 215 -16.34 3.35 8.21
CA ILE A 215 -16.88 2.02 7.92
C ILE A 215 -16.24 0.98 8.82
N GLU A 216 -14.92 1.02 9.00
CA GLU A 216 -14.17 0.18 9.93
C GLU A 216 -14.78 0.23 11.33
N SER A 217 -14.93 1.43 11.91
CA SER A 217 -15.42 1.62 13.27
C SER A 217 -16.84 1.05 13.44
N TYR A 218 -17.72 1.31 12.45
CA TYR A 218 -19.08 0.76 12.44
C TYR A 218 -19.10 -0.76 12.32
N ALA A 219 -18.34 -1.32 11.37
CA ALA A 219 -18.22 -2.75 11.11
C ALA A 219 -17.68 -3.51 12.32
N LEU A 220 -16.64 -2.97 12.95
CA LEU A 220 -16.03 -3.54 14.15
C LEU A 220 -17.01 -3.60 15.31
N GLY A 221 -17.76 -2.51 15.57
CA GLY A 221 -18.80 -2.50 16.59
C GLY A 221 -19.87 -3.56 16.36
N ARG A 222 -20.33 -3.72 15.11
CA ARG A 222 -21.31 -4.75 14.72
C ARG A 222 -20.75 -6.16 14.86
N TRP A 223 -19.51 -6.40 14.46
CA TRP A 223 -18.82 -7.69 14.61
C TRP A 223 -18.72 -8.11 16.06
N LEU A 224 -18.23 -7.21 16.93
CA LEU A 224 -18.08 -7.48 18.36
C LEU A 224 -19.43 -7.75 19.03
N ALA A 225 -20.46 -6.95 18.72
CA ALA A 225 -21.81 -7.17 19.26
C ALA A 225 -22.40 -8.53 18.86
N MET A 226 -22.19 -8.96 17.61
CA MET A 226 -22.61 -10.28 17.14
C MET A 226 -21.89 -11.39 17.91
N ARG A 227 -20.58 -11.25 18.15
CA ARG A 227 -19.79 -12.24 18.89
C ARG A 227 -20.14 -12.33 20.36
N THR A 228 -20.43 -11.21 21.02
CA THR A 228 -20.84 -11.23 22.44
C THR A 228 -22.26 -11.73 22.61
N GLY A 229 -23.18 -11.41 21.69
CA GLY A 229 -24.57 -11.86 21.74
C GLY A 229 -24.80 -13.32 21.33
N SER A 230 -23.76 -14.01 20.84
CA SER A 230 -23.78 -15.45 20.52
C SER A 230 -23.08 -16.32 21.58
N GLN A 231 -22.64 -15.72 22.69
CA GLN A 231 -22.06 -16.42 23.85
C GLN A 231 -23.00 -16.52 25.08
N ASP A 232 -24.26 -16.10 24.94
CA ASP A 232 -25.36 -16.35 25.90
C ASP A 232 -26.30 -17.44 25.36
#